data_AF-A0A4R2H0Y8-F1
#
_entry.id   AF-A0A4R2H0Y8-F1
#
_cell.length_a   1.000
_cell.length_b   1.000
_cell.length_c   1.000
_cell.angle_alpha   90.00
_cell.angle_beta   90.00
_cell.angle_gamma   90.00
#
_symmetry.space_group_name_H-M   'P 1'
#
loop_
_entity.id
_entity.type
_entity.pdbx_description
1 polymer ?
#
loop_
_entity_poly.entity_id
_entity_poly.type
_entity_poly.pdbx_seq_one_letter_code
_entity_poly.pdbx_strand_id
1 'polypeptide(L)' 'MKTVALMLVLKLLSLSGGLVLLTAFIGLFAFREILGPRLPLLFIAGVVALAVGEGGSRWLARQLETRD' A
#
# COMPACT_ATOMS: atom_id res chain seq x y z
N MET A 1 -5.35 -19.14 -12.66
CA MET A 1 -4.07 -18.39 -12.84
C MET A 1 -4.24 -16.87 -12.76
N LYS A 2 -5.16 -16.25 -13.52
CA LYS A 2 -5.36 -14.77 -13.54
C LYS A 2 -5.67 -14.16 -12.17
N THR A 3 -6.47 -14.84 -11.36
CA THR A 3 -6.88 -14.37 -10.03
C THR A 3 -5.75 -14.36 -9.01
N VAL A 4 -4.91 -15.41 -9.04
CA VAL A 4 -3.72 -15.51 -8.16
C VAL A 4 -2.73 -14.39 -8.48
N ALA A 5 -2.50 -14.13 -9.77
CA ALA A 5 -1.65 -13.03 -10.20
C ALA A 5 -2.18 -11.67 -9.71
N LEU A 6 -3.48 -11.44 -9.81
CA LEU A 6 -4.12 -10.21 -9.31
C LEU A 6 -3.99 -10.07 -7.79
N MET A 7 -4.15 -11.15 -7.03
CA MET A 7 -3.98 -11.16 -5.57
C MET A 7 -2.52 -10.84 -5.18
N LEU A 8 -1.56 -11.36 -5.95
CA LEU A 8 -0.14 -11.09 -5.76
C LEU A 8 0.21 -9.62 -6.03
N VAL A 9 -0.36 -9.03 -7.08
CA VAL A 9 -0.21 -7.60 -7.39
C VAL A 9 -0.78 -6.72 -6.28
N LEU A 10 -1.97 -7.05 -5.76
CA LEU A 10 -2.59 -6.31 -4.66
C LEU A 10 -1.76 -6.37 -3.38
N LYS A 11 -1.14 -7.53 -3.09
CA LYS A 11 -0.23 -7.67 -1.95
C LYS A 11 1.09 -6.92 -2.15
N LEU A 12 1.66 -6.93 -3.35
CA LEU A 12 2.84 -6.12 -3.66
C LEU A 12 2.55 -4.63 -3.53
N LEU A 13 1.35 -4.19 -3.89
CA LEU A 13 0.88 -2.82 -3.71
C LEU A 13 0.72 -2.46 -2.22
N SER A 14 0.17 -3.35 -1.40
CA SER A 14 0.14 -3.16 0.07
C SER A 14 1.56 -3.03 0.64
N LEU A 15 2.48 -3.88 0.18
CA LEU A 15 3.86 -3.93 0.66
C LEU A 15 4.61 -2.63 0.30
N SER A 16 4.45 -2.14 -0.93
CA SER A 16 5.04 -0.87 -1.36
C SER A 16 4.43 0.32 -0.61
N GLY A 17 3.11 0.32 -0.38
CA GLY A 17 2.45 1.32 0.47
C GLY A 17 3.01 1.38 1.89
N GLY A 18 3.27 0.21 2.49
CA GLY A 18 3.92 0.10 3.80
C GLY A 18 5.35 0.66 3.82
N LEU A 19 6.15 0.35 2.80
CA LEU A 19 7.51 0.89 2.67
C LEU A 19 7.52 2.42 2.50
N VAL A 20 6.56 2.97 1.75
CA VAL A 20 6.40 4.41 1.59
C VAL A 20 6.04 5.09 2.92
N LEU A 21 5.11 4.51 3.70
CA LEU A 21 4.79 5.01 5.04
C LEU A 21 5.98 4.95 5.99
N LEU A 22 6.73 3.84 5.97
CA LEU A 22 7.95 3.69 6.76
C LEU A 22 8.96 4.78 6.41
N THR A 23 9.15 5.03 5.12
CA THR A 23 10.05 6.07 4.61
C THR A 23 9.57 7.47 5.02
N ALA A 24 8.26 7.73 5.00
CA ALA A 24 7.70 8.98 5.49
C ALA A 24 7.93 9.15 6.99
N PHE A 25 7.74 8.08 7.78
CA PHE A 25 8.00 8.11 9.22
C PHE A 25 9.48 8.36 9.52
N ILE A 26 10.39 7.60 8.92
CA ILE A 26 11.84 7.76 9.10
C ILE A 26 12.27 9.15 8.62
N GLY A 27 11.75 9.61 7.49
CA GLY A 27 12.05 10.92 6.90
C GLY A 27 11.63 12.10 7.79
N LEU A 28 10.59 11.94 8.61
CA LEU A 28 10.16 12.94 9.59
C LEU A 28 11.25 13.24 10.62
N PHE A 29 12.03 12.22 11.02
CA PHE A 29 13.06 12.32 12.06
C PHE A 29 14.48 12.48 11.49
N ALA A 30 14.83 11.75 10.44
CA ALA A 30 16.19 11.68 9.92
C ALA A 30 16.49 12.74 8.84
N PHE A 31 15.51 13.15 8.04
CA PHE A 31 15.72 13.99 6.85
C PHE A 31 14.64 15.07 6.71
N ARG A 32 14.22 15.68 7.83
CA ARG A 32 13.11 16.63 7.86
C ARG A 32 13.28 17.79 6.89
N GLU A 33 14.50 18.29 6.71
CA GLU A 33 14.79 19.41 5.80
C GLU A 33 14.64 19.04 4.31
N ILE A 34 14.91 17.78 3.95
CA ILE A 34 14.89 17.31 2.55
C ILE A 34 13.52 16.73 2.21
N LEU A 35 12.95 15.94 3.11
CA LEU A 35 11.69 15.22 2.90
C LEU A 35 10.46 15.99 3.40
N GLY A 36 10.61 16.97 4.30
CA GLY A 36 9.51 17.70 4.95
C GLY A 36 8.38 18.12 4.01
N PRO A 37 8.65 18.79 2.87
CA PRO A 37 7.62 19.21 1.93
C PRO A 37 6.89 18.05 1.24
N ARG A 38 7.55 16.88 1.12
CA ARG A 38 7.04 15.69 0.44
C ARG A 38 6.42 14.68 1.42
N LEU A 39 6.64 14.83 2.72
CA LEU A 39 6.12 13.92 3.75
C LEU A 39 4.59 13.76 3.69
N PRO A 40 3.78 14.83 3.55
CA PRO A 40 2.33 14.66 3.42
C PRO A 40 1.97 13.85 2.17
N LEU A 41 2.66 14.08 1.05
CA LEU A 41 2.45 13.37 -0.20
C LEU A 41 2.81 11.88 -0.06
N LEU A 42 3.95 11.58 0.56
CA LEU A 42 4.37 10.20 0.85
C LEU A 42 3.39 9.50 1.80
N PHE A 43 2.89 10.20 2.82
CA PHE A 43 1.88 9.66 3.72
C PHE A 43 0.60 9.32 2.98
N ILE A 44 0.06 10.26 2.20
CA ILE A 44 -1.17 10.05 1.43
C ILE A 44 -0.98 8.90 0.44
N ALA A 45 0.12 8.90 -0.33
CA ALA A 45 0.43 7.85 -1.29
C ALA A 45 0.55 6.47 -0.61
N GLY A 46 1.25 6.40 0.52
CA GLY A 46 1.43 5.19 1.31
C GLY A 46 0.10 4.65 1.87
N VAL A 47 -0.74 5.51 2.45
CA VAL A 47 -2.07 5.14 2.95
C VAL A 47 -2.97 4.67 1.82
N VAL A 48 -3.00 5.36 0.68
CA VAL A 48 -3.83 4.98 -0.47
C VAL A 48 -3.38 3.64 -1.03
N ALA A 49 -2.08 3.42 -1.22
CA ALA A 49 -1.54 2.14 -1.69
C ALA A 49 -1.89 0.98 -0.74
N LEU A 50 -1.77 1.18 0.57
CA LEU A 50 -2.18 0.20 1.58
C LEU A 50 -3.67 -0.08 1.57
N ALA A 51 -4.51 0.96 1.52
CA ALA A 51 -5.96 0.81 1.50
C ALA A 51 -6.44 0.07 0.25
N VAL A 52 -5.87 0.39 -0.92
CA VAL A 52 -6.21 -0.27 -2.19
C VAL A 52 -5.66 -1.70 -2.23
N GLY A 53 -4.43 -1.93 -1.80
CA GLY A 53 -3.82 -3.27 -1.77
C GLY A 53 -4.55 -4.21 -0.81
N GLU A 54 -4.74 -3.82 0.46
CA GLU A 54 -5.42 -4.67 1.43
C GLU A 54 -6.92 -4.75 1.19
N GLY A 55 -7.57 -3.60 0.94
CA GLY A 55 -9.00 -3.55 0.65
C GLY A 55 -9.36 -4.33 -0.61
N GLY A 56 -8.57 -4.16 -1.68
CA GLY A 56 -8.71 -4.89 -2.92
C GLY A 56 -8.48 -6.39 -2.73
N SER A 57 -7.46 -6.80 -1.98
CA SER A 57 -7.18 -8.22 -1.75
C SER A 57 -8.30 -8.91 -0.96
N ARG A 58 -8.86 -8.24 0.05
CA ARG A 58 -10.01 -8.74 0.83
C ARG A 58 -11.29 -8.79 0.02
N TRP A 59 -11.53 -7.79 -0.82
CA TRP A 59 -12.67 -7.80 -1.73
C TRP A 59 -12.57 -8.94 -2.75
N LEU A 60 -11.38 -9.16 -3.33
CA LEU A 60 -11.12 -10.24 -4.27
C LEU A 60 -11.28 -11.62 -3.62
N ALA A 61 -10.79 -11.79 -2.38
CA ALA A 61 -10.95 -13.01 -1.61
C ALA A 61 -12.43 -13.36 -1.38
N ARG A 62 -13.26 -12.37 -1.02
CA ARG A 62 -14.71 -12.58 -0.87
C ARG A 62 -15.39 -12.98 -2.17
N GLN A 63 -15.02 -12.35 -3.29
CA GLN A 63 -15.58 -12.69 -4.61
C GLN A 63 -15.24 -14.13 -5.04
N LEU A 64 -14.08 -14.64 -4.61
CA LEU A 64 -13.68 -16.02 -4.86
C LEU A 64 -14.45 -16.99 -3.97
N GLU A 65 -14.61 -16.66 -2.69
CA GLU A 65 -15.37 -17.47 -1.72
C GLU A 65 -16.85 -17.61 -2.09
N THR A 66 -17.49 -16.58 -2.67
CA THR A 66 -18.88 -16.68 -3.17
C THR A 66 -19.03 -17.42 -4.50
N ARG A 67 -17.94 -17.81 -5.17
CA ARG A 67 -17.97 -18.51 -6.47
C ARG A 67 -17.73 -20.01 -6.38
N ASP A 68 -17.31 -20.51 -5.21
CA ASP A 68 -17.23 -21.93 -4.87
C ASP A 68 -18.52 -22.39 -4.17
#